data_AF-A0A644U913-F1
#
_entry.id   AF-A0A644U913-F1
#
_cell.length_a   1.000
_cell.length_b   1.000
_cell.length_c   1.000
_cell.angle_alpha   90.00
_cell.angle_beta   90.00
_cell.angle_gamma   90.00
#
_symmetry.space_group_name_H-M   'P 1'
#
loop_
_entity.id
_entity.type
_entity.pdbx_description
1 polymer ?
#
loop_
_entity_poly.entity_id
_entity_poly.type
_entity_poly.pdbx_seq_one_letter_code
_entity_poly.pdbx_strand_id
1 'polypeptide(L)'
;MIEIEVLRFDKEKDKEPYFEKYEIEKKYKMKILDALISINEKYNNNLSFRSSCRAGQCGSCALKMNGKVVLACKAEIEDNSKIEPLDFPIIKDLIVDKSEVDEKVNNMDLFLQKNENDEKKEYGEKNKNGIKINDVEEKLSVDILKEDKCDCPSIIENEECMDTKKVRSCIECYSCLSACPVIKETEKFAGPYFMRYISKFDFDPRDNGKRTEESINEGLYYCTSCGKCGEICPKEINSFGDAIEKLRALANKKDLGPLEQHKEVKEMILKTGRSVEELEESFIKSISKEKNKSKQKIAVFTGCMIDYRLQNVGFALIDVLKKNGIEVDVPEDQVCCGSPMLRTGQTDIVEGLVEKNKKALSEYDTIITMCAGCGATLKNDYPKYGVKLNVMDISEFLVNNLDTSKMKDLKLKVTYHDPCHLIRGQGIKNEPREILNKIKGVEFVEMESPDQCCGAGGGVRAAKPEIAFGLGKKKAEMVEKLDVDAVISICPFCQYNIQDALNKEGMDNIKVMNILELLKMAYDIE
;
A
#
# COMPACT_ATOMS: atom_id res chain seq x y z
N MET A 1 -35.16 -13.31 4.83
CA MET A 1 -34.12 -14.15 5.47
C MET A 1 -32.80 -13.87 4.80
N ILE A 2 -31.68 -14.09 5.48
CA ILE A 2 -30.34 -14.12 4.89
C ILE A 2 -29.61 -15.38 5.35
N GLU A 3 -28.76 -15.92 4.48
CA GLU A 3 -27.83 -17.00 4.78
C GLU A 3 -26.46 -16.41 5.16
N ILE A 4 -25.87 -16.94 6.22
CA ILE A 4 -24.54 -16.55 6.71
C ILE A 4 -23.75 -17.81 7.00
N GLU A 5 -22.52 -17.88 6.49
CA GLU A 5 -21.56 -18.92 6.85
C GLU A 5 -20.61 -18.36 7.91
N VAL A 6 -20.49 -19.01 9.06
CA VAL A 6 -19.54 -18.60 10.10
C VAL A 6 -18.52 -19.71 10.31
N LEU A 7 -17.24 -19.35 10.32
CA LEU A 7 -16.16 -20.27 10.67
C LEU A 7 -16.25 -20.63 12.15
N ARG A 8 -16.39 -21.93 12.41
CA ARG A 8 -16.44 -22.57 13.72
C ARG A 8 -15.14 -23.29 14.01
N PHE A 9 -14.69 -23.21 15.25
CA PHE A 9 -13.55 -23.96 15.74
C PHE A 9 -13.52 -23.91 17.26
N ASP A 10 -13.31 -25.04 17.92
CA ASP A 10 -13.02 -25.14 19.35
C ASP A 10 -11.73 -25.94 19.51
N LYS A 11 -10.64 -25.28 19.91
CA LYS A 11 -9.29 -25.90 20.00
C LYS A 11 -9.26 -27.17 20.86
N GLU A 12 -10.19 -27.31 21.80
CA GLU A 12 -10.29 -28.49 22.68
C GLU A 12 -11.05 -29.66 22.04
N LYS A 13 -11.83 -29.43 20.97
CA LYS A 13 -12.76 -30.43 20.41
C LYS A 13 -12.53 -30.72 18.93
N ASP A 14 -12.19 -29.69 18.17
CA ASP A 14 -12.11 -29.76 16.71
C ASP A 14 -10.67 -29.97 16.26
N LYS A 15 -10.49 -30.78 15.21
CA LYS A 15 -9.18 -30.98 14.60
C LYS A 15 -8.83 -29.84 13.65
N GLU A 16 -9.81 -29.36 12.89
CA GLU A 16 -9.66 -28.34 11.86
C GLU A 16 -10.89 -27.41 11.88
N PRO A 17 -10.75 -26.13 11.54
CA PRO A 17 -11.88 -25.23 11.39
C PRO A 17 -12.85 -25.66 10.29
N TYR A 18 -14.15 -25.39 10.48
CA TYR A 18 -15.19 -25.67 9.49
C TYR A 18 -16.21 -24.54 9.40
N PHE A 19 -16.87 -24.39 8.25
CA PHE A 19 -17.95 -23.43 8.10
C PHE A 19 -19.29 -24.06 8.47
N GLU A 20 -20.08 -23.33 9.25
CA GLU A 20 -21.47 -23.69 9.56
C GLU A 20 -22.43 -22.62 9.03
N LYS A 21 -23.55 -23.05 8.45
CA LYS A 21 -24.54 -22.18 7.81
C LYS A 21 -25.67 -21.83 8.77
N TYR A 22 -26.08 -20.57 8.77
CA TYR A 22 -27.19 -20.06 9.57
C TYR A 22 -28.13 -19.22 8.73
N GLU A 23 -29.42 -19.31 9.04
CA GLU A 23 -30.46 -18.51 8.40
C GLU A 23 -31.11 -17.60 9.43
N ILE A 24 -31.03 -16.28 9.23
CA ILE A 24 -31.62 -15.31 10.17
C ILE A 24 -32.49 -14.28 9.45
N GLU A 25 -33.37 -13.62 10.21
CA GLU A 25 -34.17 -12.53 9.68
C GLU A 25 -33.30 -11.28 9.48
N LYS A 26 -33.23 -10.76 8.25
CA LYS A 26 -32.47 -9.55 7.93
C LYS A 26 -33.23 -8.31 8.41
N LYS A 27 -32.58 -7.52 9.26
CA LYS A 27 -33.07 -6.19 9.69
C LYS A 27 -32.42 -5.08 8.86
N TYR A 28 -33.07 -3.92 8.80
CA TYR A 28 -32.51 -2.75 8.12
C TYR A 28 -31.19 -2.31 8.76
N LYS A 29 -30.13 -2.14 7.96
CA LYS A 29 -28.77 -1.77 8.38
C LYS A 29 -28.17 -2.68 9.46
N MET A 30 -28.58 -3.95 9.48
CA MET A 30 -28.08 -4.95 10.42
C MET A 30 -26.57 -5.07 10.31
N LYS A 31 -25.86 -4.92 11.43
CA LYS A 31 -24.40 -5.08 11.46
C LYS A 31 -24.05 -6.54 11.62
N ILE A 32 -22.81 -6.91 11.26
CA ILE A 32 -22.30 -8.28 11.47
C ILE A 32 -22.46 -8.67 12.95
N LEU A 33 -22.17 -7.74 13.87
CA LEU A 33 -22.31 -8.01 15.29
C LEU A 33 -23.76 -8.35 15.70
N ASP A 34 -24.75 -7.67 15.13
CA ASP A 34 -26.17 -7.96 15.38
C ASP A 34 -26.56 -9.34 14.81
N ALA A 35 -26.00 -9.70 13.66
CA ALA A 35 -26.21 -10.99 13.04
C ALA A 35 -25.65 -12.14 13.89
N LEU A 36 -24.42 -12.00 14.40
CA LEU A 36 -23.80 -13.01 15.27
C LEU A 36 -24.59 -13.19 16.58
N ILE A 37 -25.11 -12.10 17.17
CA ILE A 37 -25.99 -12.16 18.34
C ILE A 37 -27.30 -12.89 18.00
N SER A 38 -27.92 -12.55 16.86
CA SER A 38 -29.17 -13.17 16.41
C SER A 38 -29.01 -14.67 16.14
N ILE A 39 -27.84 -15.10 15.64
CA ILE A 39 -27.50 -16.52 15.47
C ILE A 39 -27.47 -17.23 16.83
N ASN A 40 -26.75 -16.68 17.82
CA ASN A 40 -26.71 -17.26 19.16
C ASN A 40 -28.09 -17.35 19.80
N GLU A 41 -28.90 -16.29 19.70
CA GLU A 41 -30.27 -16.26 20.25
C GLU A 41 -31.20 -17.28 19.56
N LYS A 42 -31.19 -17.35 18.23
CA LYS A 42 -32.10 -18.21 17.46
C LYS A 42 -31.74 -19.69 17.60
N TYR A 43 -30.45 -20.02 17.53
CA TYR A 43 -29.98 -21.40 17.47
C TYR A 43 -29.53 -21.94 18.84
N ASN A 44 -29.60 -21.12 19.90
CA ASN A 44 -28.99 -21.41 21.21
C ASN A 44 -27.54 -21.89 21.07
N ASN A 45 -26.83 -21.27 20.13
CA ASN A 45 -25.48 -21.65 19.77
C ASN A 45 -24.48 -20.92 20.68
N ASN A 46 -23.32 -21.52 20.93
CA ASN A 46 -22.28 -20.94 21.76
C ASN A 46 -21.16 -20.32 20.91
N LEU A 47 -21.55 -19.54 19.88
CA LEU A 47 -20.62 -18.88 18.99
C LEU A 47 -19.85 -17.80 19.75
N SER A 48 -18.52 -17.86 19.66
CA SER A 48 -17.62 -17.00 20.41
C SER A 48 -17.07 -15.87 19.54
N PHE A 49 -17.28 -14.62 19.96
CA PHE A 49 -16.76 -13.43 19.28
C PHE A 49 -16.53 -12.29 20.29
N ARG A 50 -15.66 -11.33 19.94
CA ARG A 50 -15.37 -10.16 20.78
C ARG A 50 -16.36 -9.02 20.50
N SER A 51 -16.96 -8.48 21.57
CA SER A 51 -17.82 -7.30 21.53
C SER A 51 -17.54 -6.42 22.74
N SER A 52 -17.02 -5.21 22.53
CA SER A 52 -16.79 -4.22 23.59
C SER A 52 -17.56 -2.92 23.32
N CYS A 53 -16.95 -1.89 22.72
CA CYS A 53 -17.57 -0.56 22.65
C CYS A 53 -18.75 -0.42 21.67
N ARG A 54 -18.89 -1.33 20.70
CA ARG A 54 -19.88 -1.29 19.60
C ARG A 54 -19.93 0.01 18.76
N ALA A 55 -18.94 0.90 18.94
CA ALA A 55 -18.89 2.22 18.30
C ALA A 55 -17.73 2.38 17.31
N GLY A 56 -16.96 1.32 17.05
CA GLY A 56 -15.75 1.36 16.21
C GLY A 56 -14.58 2.13 16.84
N GLN A 57 -14.53 2.19 18.17
CA GLN A 57 -13.50 2.92 18.91
C GLN A 57 -12.44 2.02 19.52
N CYS A 58 -12.78 0.80 19.98
CA CYS A 58 -11.81 -0.08 20.63
C CYS A 58 -11.20 -1.16 19.73
N GLY A 59 -11.63 -1.28 18.46
CA GLY A 59 -11.08 -2.27 17.52
C GLY A 59 -11.36 -3.76 17.83
N SER A 60 -11.91 -4.09 19.01
CA SER A 60 -12.04 -5.47 19.51
C SER A 60 -12.80 -6.44 18.61
N CYS A 61 -13.83 -5.97 17.88
CA CYS A 61 -14.68 -6.80 17.03
C CYS A 61 -14.16 -6.88 15.58
N ALA A 62 -12.86 -6.68 15.35
CA ALA A 62 -12.25 -6.86 14.05
C ALA A 62 -12.27 -8.35 13.65
N LEU A 63 -12.72 -8.61 12.43
CA LEU A 63 -12.85 -9.96 11.84
C LEU A 63 -12.84 -9.83 10.31
N LYS A 64 -12.97 -10.93 9.56
CA LYS A 64 -13.11 -10.90 8.10
C LYS A 64 -14.54 -11.19 7.66
N MET A 65 -15.01 -10.45 6.66
CA MET A 65 -16.23 -10.74 5.89
C MET A 65 -15.83 -10.94 4.44
N ASN A 66 -16.11 -12.12 3.89
CA ASN A 66 -15.75 -12.49 2.51
C ASN A 66 -14.25 -12.26 2.24
N GLY A 67 -13.38 -12.73 3.14
CA GLY A 67 -11.93 -12.54 3.09
C GLY A 67 -11.42 -11.12 3.39
N LYS A 68 -12.29 -10.11 3.55
CA LYS A 68 -11.88 -8.71 3.82
C LYS A 68 -12.04 -8.37 5.29
N VAL A 69 -10.99 -7.81 5.89
CA VAL A 69 -11.04 -7.40 7.31
C VAL A 69 -11.98 -6.20 7.49
N VAL A 70 -12.87 -6.29 8.46
CA VAL A 70 -13.86 -5.26 8.81
C VAL A 70 -14.04 -5.19 10.32
N LEU A 71 -14.67 -4.12 10.81
CA LEU A 71 -15.17 -4.06 12.18
C LEU A 71 -16.62 -4.56 12.20
N ALA A 72 -16.89 -5.65 12.93
CA ALA A 72 -18.22 -6.26 12.98
C ALA A 72 -19.34 -5.31 13.44
N CYS A 73 -19.02 -4.32 14.29
CA CYS A 73 -19.98 -3.32 14.76
C CYS A 73 -20.23 -2.17 13.75
N LYS A 74 -19.50 -2.11 12.64
CA LYS A 74 -19.63 -1.05 11.62
C LYS A 74 -20.09 -1.59 10.27
N ALA A 75 -19.54 -2.72 9.85
CA ALA A 75 -19.89 -3.36 8.59
C ALA A 75 -21.32 -3.91 8.63
N GLU A 76 -22.05 -3.68 7.54
CA GLU A 76 -23.39 -4.24 7.33
C GLU A 76 -23.26 -5.67 6.84
N ILE A 77 -24.13 -6.56 7.34
CA ILE A 77 -24.16 -7.95 6.92
C ILE A 77 -24.88 -8.07 5.57
N GLU A 78 -24.27 -8.81 4.65
CA GLU A 78 -24.83 -9.11 3.34
C GLU A 78 -25.33 -10.57 3.30
N ASP A 79 -26.24 -10.85 2.37
CA ASP A 79 -26.68 -12.23 2.15
C ASP A 79 -25.51 -13.07 1.60
N ASN A 80 -25.43 -14.34 2.01
CA ASN A 80 -24.34 -15.26 1.69
C ASN A 80 -22.95 -14.79 2.18
N SER A 81 -22.91 -13.98 3.25
CA SER A 81 -21.65 -13.53 3.84
C SER A 81 -20.93 -14.70 4.52
N LYS A 82 -19.62 -14.81 4.26
CA LYS A 82 -18.70 -15.67 5.01
C LYS A 82 -17.98 -14.86 6.08
N ILE A 83 -18.14 -15.26 7.33
CA ILE A 83 -17.54 -14.59 8.49
C ILE A 83 -16.42 -15.46 9.06
N GLU A 84 -15.24 -14.88 9.14
CA GLU A 84 -14.01 -15.55 9.57
C GLU A 84 -13.27 -14.71 10.63
N PRO A 85 -12.44 -15.32 11.49
CA PRO A 85 -11.56 -14.58 12.38
C PRO A 85 -10.51 -13.76 11.61
N LEU A 86 -9.73 -12.94 12.32
CA LEU A 86 -8.49 -12.38 11.76
C LEU A 86 -7.46 -13.50 11.51
N ASP A 87 -6.46 -13.24 10.66
CA ASP A 87 -5.41 -14.20 10.31
C ASP A 87 -4.36 -14.34 11.44
N PHE A 88 -4.81 -14.96 12.54
CA PHE A 88 -4.08 -15.29 13.75
C PHE A 88 -4.52 -16.68 14.21
N PRO A 89 -3.77 -17.36 15.10
CA PRO A 89 -4.21 -18.64 15.66
C PRO A 89 -5.60 -18.52 16.31
N ILE A 90 -6.51 -19.41 15.96
CA ILE A 90 -7.90 -19.37 16.45
C ILE A 90 -7.94 -20.01 17.85
N ILE A 91 -8.51 -19.29 18.82
CA ILE A 91 -8.80 -19.83 20.15
C ILE A 91 -10.15 -20.56 20.10
N LYS A 92 -11.19 -19.83 19.68
CA LYS A 92 -12.53 -20.36 19.50
C LYS A 92 -13.35 -19.49 18.56
N ASP A 93 -13.92 -20.09 17.53
CA ASP A 93 -14.75 -19.48 16.50
C ASP A 93 -14.09 -18.21 15.91
N LEU A 94 -14.56 -17.01 16.29
CA LEU A 94 -14.07 -15.73 15.80
C LEU A 94 -13.09 -15.05 16.78
N ILE A 95 -12.71 -15.72 17.87
CA ILE A 95 -11.72 -15.26 18.83
C ILE A 95 -10.35 -15.82 18.47
N VAL A 96 -9.38 -14.93 18.32
CA VAL A 96 -7.99 -15.25 17.99
C VAL A 96 -7.04 -14.98 19.15
N ASP A 97 -5.91 -15.68 19.11
CA ASP A 97 -4.76 -15.49 19.98
C ASP A 97 -3.87 -14.36 19.46
N LYS A 98 -3.54 -13.42 20.33
CA LYS A 98 -2.68 -12.25 20.05
C LYS A 98 -1.47 -12.20 20.96
N SER A 99 -1.24 -13.25 21.77
CA SER A 99 -0.19 -13.30 22.78
C SER A 99 1.19 -12.98 22.20
N GLU A 100 1.53 -13.50 21.03
CA GLU A 100 2.80 -13.20 20.35
C GLU A 100 2.98 -11.71 20.04
N VAL A 101 1.90 -11.04 19.59
CA VAL A 101 1.93 -9.60 19.33
C VAL A 101 2.06 -8.83 20.65
N ASP A 102 1.33 -9.23 21.67
CA ASP A 102 1.35 -8.59 22.99
C ASP A 102 2.73 -8.75 23.66
N GLU A 103 3.34 -9.93 23.55
CA GLU A 103 4.71 -10.20 24.03
C GLU A 103 5.73 -9.34 23.30
N LYS A 104 5.63 -9.25 21.97
CA LYS A 104 6.51 -8.35 21.19
C LYS A 104 6.34 -6.89 21.57
N VAL A 105 5.11 -6.42 21.76
CA VAL A 105 4.81 -5.06 22.23
C VAL A 105 5.42 -4.83 23.62
N ASN A 106 5.32 -5.79 24.54
CA ASN A 106 5.88 -5.68 25.89
C ASN A 106 7.41 -5.67 25.91
N ASN A 107 8.05 -6.33 24.94
CA ASN A 107 9.50 -6.37 24.79
C ASN A 107 10.07 -5.14 24.05
N MET A 108 9.21 -4.29 23.51
CA MET A 108 9.61 -3.02 22.91
C MET A 108 9.55 -1.91 23.97
N ASP A 109 10.51 -0.98 23.94
CA ASP A 109 10.54 0.16 24.87
C ASP A 109 9.51 1.24 24.47
N LEU A 110 8.22 0.92 24.58
CA LEU A 110 7.09 1.70 24.03
C LEU A 110 6.64 2.86 24.94
N PHE A 111 7.60 3.60 25.48
CA PHE A 111 7.42 4.80 26.27
C PHE A 111 8.40 5.88 25.81
N LEU A 112 8.11 7.15 26.11
CA LEU A 112 9.02 8.24 25.74
C LEU A 112 10.36 8.07 26.46
N GLN A 113 11.45 7.92 25.69
CA GLN A 113 12.80 7.88 26.24
C GLN A 113 13.31 9.31 26.42
N LYS A 114 13.70 9.66 27.65
CA LYS A 114 14.29 10.97 27.99
C LYS A 114 15.81 10.90 27.98
N ASN A 115 16.46 12.05 27.85
CA ASN A 115 17.91 12.14 28.02
C ASN A 115 18.28 11.93 29.50
N GLU A 116 19.36 11.18 29.77
CA GLU A 116 19.92 11.02 31.14
C GLU A 116 20.24 12.36 31.82
N ASN A 117 20.50 13.42 31.05
CA ASN A 117 20.73 14.77 31.57
C ASN A 117 19.47 15.47 32.13
N ASP A 118 18.27 14.96 31.84
CA ASP A 118 17.01 15.47 32.40
C ASP A 118 16.71 14.89 33.80
N GLU A 119 17.48 13.91 34.27
CA GLU A 119 17.31 13.32 35.62
C GLU A 119 17.62 14.31 36.75
N LYS A 120 18.34 15.42 36.48
CA LYS A 120 18.71 16.42 37.48
C LYS A 120 17.65 17.49 37.77
N LYS A 121 16.46 17.39 37.18
CA LYS A 121 15.29 18.12 37.70
C LYS A 121 14.53 17.19 38.65
N GLU A 122 15.11 16.98 39.83
CA GLU A 122 14.40 16.35 40.94
C GLU A 122 13.07 17.07 41.14
N TYR A 123 11.98 16.30 41.11
CA TYR A 123 10.72 16.71 41.71
C TYR A 123 11.00 17.00 43.17
N GLY A 124 11.12 18.29 43.52
CA GLY A 124 11.40 18.75 44.87
C GLY A 124 10.52 18.03 45.87
N GLU A 125 11.15 17.39 46.84
CA GLU A 125 10.51 16.80 48.00
C GLU A 125 9.49 17.79 48.56
N LYS A 126 8.24 17.33 48.70
CA LYS A 126 7.18 18.10 49.34
C LYS A 126 7.65 18.51 50.73
N ASN A 127 7.95 19.79 50.90
CA ASN A 127 8.10 20.41 52.20
C ASN A 127 6.81 20.17 53.00
N LYS A 128 6.89 19.23 53.95
CA LYS A 128 5.99 19.16 55.09
C LYS A 128 6.18 20.44 55.89
N ASN A 129 5.35 21.45 55.64
CA ASN A 129 4.99 22.45 56.65
C ASN A 129 3.70 23.15 56.19
N GLY A 130 2.64 22.91 56.94
CA GLY A 130 1.34 23.51 56.69
C GLY A 130 1.39 25.02 56.87
N ILE A 131 0.85 25.74 55.89
CA ILE A 131 0.54 27.16 56.04
C ILE A 131 -0.97 27.26 56.19
N LYS A 132 -1.39 27.72 57.38
CA LYS A 132 -2.77 28.06 57.69
C LYS A 132 -3.16 29.28 56.86
N ILE A 133 -4.29 29.18 56.20
CA ILE A 133 -4.97 30.29 55.55
C ILE A 133 -5.52 31.17 56.66
N ASN A 134 -5.07 32.43 56.74
CA ASN A 134 -5.84 33.58 57.21
C ASN A 134 -5.15 34.87 56.78
N ASP A 135 -6.00 35.85 56.47
CA ASP A 135 -5.74 37.27 56.27
C ASP A 135 -5.44 37.73 54.83
N VAL A 136 -6.56 38.07 54.17
CA VAL A 136 -6.65 38.94 53.00
C VAL A 136 -6.40 40.38 53.46
N GLU A 137 -5.47 41.09 52.83
CA GLU A 137 -5.71 42.32 52.06
C GLU A 137 -4.44 43.18 51.89
N GLU A 138 -4.46 43.89 50.76
CA GLU A 138 -3.66 45.05 50.38
C GLU A 138 -2.31 44.87 49.67
N LYS A 139 -2.33 45.44 48.45
CA LYS A 139 -1.25 45.92 47.57
C LYS A 139 -0.84 44.97 46.45
N LEU A 140 -1.62 45.10 45.37
CA LEU A 140 -1.07 45.16 44.02
C LEU A 140 0.15 46.10 43.99
N SER A 141 1.34 45.52 43.94
CA SER A 141 2.47 46.12 43.22
C SER A 141 2.92 45.11 42.19
N VAL A 142 2.82 45.56 40.94
CA VAL A 142 3.17 44.88 39.71
C VAL A 142 4.68 44.61 39.70
N ASP A 143 5.14 43.53 40.32
CA ASP A 143 6.56 43.09 40.28
C ASP A 143 6.73 41.58 40.56
N ILE A 144 5.76 40.74 40.17
CA ILE A 144 5.88 39.26 40.29
C ILE A 144 6.16 38.58 38.94
N LEU A 145 6.35 39.32 37.85
CA LEU A 145 6.59 38.72 36.52
C LEU A 145 8.06 38.52 36.16
N LYS A 146 8.99 38.60 37.12
CA LYS A 146 10.41 38.35 36.86
C LYS A 146 11.07 37.65 38.04
N GLU A 147 10.68 36.40 38.28
CA GLU A 147 11.51 35.32 38.83
C GLU A 147 10.57 34.24 39.32
N ASP A 148 10.22 33.34 38.40
CA ASP A 148 10.14 31.91 38.64
C ASP A 148 9.85 31.28 37.28
N LYS A 149 10.84 30.56 36.74
CA LYS A 149 10.59 29.63 35.65
C LYS A 149 9.58 28.64 36.19
N CYS A 150 8.30 28.79 35.84
CA CYS A 150 7.37 27.68 35.94
C CYS A 150 8.06 26.49 35.28
N ASP A 151 8.25 25.39 36.00
CA ASP A 151 8.55 24.06 35.44
C ASP A 151 7.31 23.54 34.68
N CYS A 152 6.80 24.38 33.80
CA CYS A 152 5.77 24.06 32.85
C CYS A 152 6.41 23.11 31.83
N PRO A 153 5.77 21.98 31.48
CA PRO A 153 6.26 21.10 30.42
C PRO A 153 6.57 21.92 29.17
N SER A 154 7.69 21.63 28.50
CA SER A 154 8.06 22.29 27.24
C SER A 154 6.84 22.33 26.32
N ILE A 155 6.44 23.53 25.89
CA ILE A 155 5.36 23.70 24.93
C ILE A 155 5.85 23.09 23.62
N ILE A 156 5.14 22.10 23.12
CA ILE A 156 5.42 21.49 21.82
C ILE A 156 4.53 22.17 20.79
N GLU A 157 5.15 22.68 19.74
CA GLU A 157 4.40 23.34 18.69
C GLU A 157 3.60 22.32 17.88
N ASN A 158 2.43 22.73 17.41
CA ASN A 158 1.53 21.86 16.67
C ASN A 158 2.17 21.30 15.38
N GLU A 159 3.10 22.06 14.81
CA GLU A 159 3.89 21.73 13.62
C GLU A 159 4.87 20.59 13.89
N GLU A 160 5.52 20.59 15.06
CA GLU A 160 6.49 19.56 15.48
C GLU A 160 5.84 18.19 15.71
N CYS A 161 4.52 18.16 15.91
CA CYS A 161 3.75 16.94 16.11
C CYS A 161 2.86 16.55 14.91
N MET A 162 3.00 17.17 13.74
CA MET A 162 2.11 16.84 12.61
C MET A 162 2.21 15.38 12.18
N ASP A 163 3.43 14.86 12.10
CA ASP A 163 3.66 13.50 11.61
C ASP A 163 3.21 12.42 12.58
N THR A 164 3.12 12.74 13.88
CA THR A 164 2.65 11.80 14.90
C THR A 164 1.12 11.80 15.09
N LYS A 165 0.42 12.88 14.70
CA LYS A 165 -1.04 13.04 14.91
C LYS A 165 -1.85 11.89 14.31
N LYS A 166 -1.65 11.55 13.04
CA LYS A 166 -2.45 10.51 12.36
C LYS A 166 -2.13 9.12 12.88
N VAL A 167 -0.84 8.79 13.03
CA VAL A 167 -0.40 7.45 13.50
C VAL A 167 -0.84 7.14 14.94
N ARG A 168 -1.05 8.17 15.79
CA ARG A 168 -1.59 8.04 17.14
C ARG A 168 -3.07 7.64 17.21
N SER A 169 -3.82 7.81 16.13
CA SER A 169 -5.25 7.50 16.10
C SER A 169 -5.58 6.00 16.03
N CYS A 170 -4.56 5.14 16.02
CA CYS A 170 -4.74 3.70 15.93
C CYS A 170 -5.51 3.14 17.13
N ILE A 171 -6.42 2.22 16.84
CA ILE A 171 -7.29 1.55 17.82
C ILE A 171 -6.92 0.09 18.05
N GLU A 172 -5.73 -0.32 17.60
CA GLU A 172 -5.18 -1.66 17.87
C GLU A 172 -6.15 -2.79 17.48
N CYS A 173 -6.81 -2.61 16.33
CA CYS A 173 -7.69 -3.62 15.74
C CYS A 173 -6.92 -4.75 15.03
N TYR A 174 -5.60 -4.59 14.83
CA TYR A 174 -4.69 -5.52 14.14
C TYR A 174 -5.07 -5.88 12.70
N SER A 175 -6.02 -5.14 12.09
CA SER A 175 -6.46 -5.37 10.70
C SER A 175 -5.30 -5.28 9.71
N CYS A 176 -4.36 -4.37 9.95
CA CYS A 176 -3.19 -4.21 9.09
C CYS A 176 -2.20 -5.38 9.18
N LEU A 177 -2.11 -6.09 10.31
CA LEU A 177 -1.31 -7.32 10.40
C LEU A 177 -2.01 -8.45 9.63
N SER A 178 -3.29 -8.71 9.94
CA SER A 178 -4.06 -9.75 9.24
C SER A 178 -4.04 -9.58 7.71
N ALA A 179 -4.14 -8.34 7.21
CA ALA A 179 -4.16 -8.08 5.78
C ALA A 179 -2.76 -8.01 5.12
N CYS A 180 -1.66 -7.97 5.88
CA CYS A 180 -0.34 -7.77 5.30
C CYS A 180 0.15 -9.07 4.63
N PRO A 181 0.46 -9.06 3.32
CA PRO A 181 0.96 -10.26 2.67
C PRO A 181 2.42 -10.56 3.03
N VAL A 182 3.21 -9.54 3.40
CA VAL A 182 4.65 -9.71 3.69
C VAL A 182 4.88 -10.49 4.98
N ILE A 183 4.10 -10.24 6.04
CA ILE A 183 4.29 -10.95 7.32
C ILE A 183 3.88 -12.43 7.22
N LYS A 184 3.02 -12.78 6.25
CA LYS A 184 2.66 -14.17 5.94
C LYS A 184 3.80 -14.91 5.22
N GLU A 185 4.73 -14.16 4.63
CA GLU A 185 5.89 -14.70 3.91
C GLU A 185 7.14 -14.74 4.79
N THR A 186 7.30 -13.80 5.72
CA THR A 186 8.50 -13.74 6.56
C THR A 186 8.24 -13.13 7.93
N GLU A 187 8.85 -13.74 8.94
CA GLU A 187 8.88 -13.24 10.33
C GLU A 187 9.87 -12.07 10.50
N LYS A 188 10.79 -11.87 9.55
CA LYS A 188 11.80 -10.79 9.59
C LYS A 188 11.19 -9.39 9.49
N PHE A 189 9.95 -9.29 9.04
CA PHE A 189 9.21 -8.04 9.01
C PHE A 189 8.15 -8.06 10.11
N ALA A 190 8.29 -7.19 11.11
CA ALA A 190 7.29 -7.12 12.19
C ALA A 190 5.89 -6.75 11.67
N GLY A 191 5.82 -5.97 10.59
CA GLY A 191 4.55 -5.60 9.96
C GLY A 191 4.14 -4.14 10.16
N PRO A 192 3.10 -3.70 9.44
CA PRO A 192 2.66 -2.30 9.43
C PRO A 192 2.19 -1.79 10.80
N TYR A 193 1.67 -2.65 11.67
CA TYR A 193 1.26 -2.27 13.02
C TYR A 193 2.43 -1.73 13.83
N PHE A 194 3.54 -2.48 13.86
CA PHE A 194 4.75 -2.14 14.62
C PHE A 194 5.48 -0.96 13.99
N MET A 195 5.60 -0.90 12.66
CA MET A 195 6.20 0.27 11.99
C MET A 195 5.47 1.57 12.35
N ARG A 196 4.14 1.54 12.33
CA ARG A 196 3.31 2.67 12.79
C ARG A 196 3.46 2.94 14.28
N TYR A 197 3.66 1.91 15.10
CA TYR A 197 3.86 2.05 16.54
C TYR A 197 5.21 2.71 16.86
N ILE A 198 6.30 2.27 16.23
CA ILE A 198 7.64 2.86 16.36
C ILE A 198 7.62 4.30 15.87
N SER A 199 6.99 4.57 14.71
CA SER A 199 6.94 5.90 14.12
C SER A 199 6.21 6.92 15.01
N LYS A 200 5.24 6.49 15.82
CA LYS A 200 4.57 7.37 16.80
C LYS A 200 5.56 8.01 17.77
N PHE A 201 6.64 7.30 18.14
CA PHE A 201 7.69 7.79 19.02
C PHE A 201 8.82 8.47 18.25
N ASP A 202 9.30 7.90 17.13
CA ASP A 202 10.38 8.52 16.32
C ASP A 202 10.00 9.93 15.82
N PHE A 203 8.70 10.20 15.65
CA PHE A 203 8.18 11.52 15.25
C PHE A 203 7.75 12.40 16.43
N ASP A 204 7.91 11.95 17.68
CA ASP A 204 7.67 12.81 18.85
C ASP A 204 8.98 13.53 19.22
N PRO A 205 9.02 14.87 19.23
CA PRO A 205 10.23 15.62 19.54
C PRO A 205 10.75 15.39 20.98
N ARG A 206 9.95 14.77 21.85
CA ARG A 206 10.36 14.41 23.22
C ARG A 206 11.05 13.06 23.32
N ASP A 207 10.91 12.19 22.31
CA ASP A 207 11.54 10.87 22.34
C ASP A 207 13.00 11.00 21.90
N ASN A 208 13.91 10.50 22.73
CA ASN A 208 15.34 10.42 22.44
C ASN A 208 15.78 8.98 22.15
N GLY A 209 14.82 8.07 21.93
CA GLY A 209 15.10 6.67 21.69
C GLY A 209 15.66 6.42 20.29
N LYS A 210 16.31 5.27 20.12
CA LYS A 210 16.89 4.86 18.84
C LYS A 210 15.85 4.21 17.91
N ARG A 211 14.69 4.85 17.77
CA ARG A 211 13.50 4.31 17.10
C ARG A 211 13.71 4.00 15.63
N THR A 212 14.49 4.82 14.94
CA THR A 212 14.85 4.53 13.55
C THR A 212 15.67 3.24 13.43
N GLU A 213 16.64 3.00 14.33
CA GLU A 213 17.42 1.74 14.37
C GLU A 213 16.53 0.55 14.73
N GLU A 214 15.66 0.70 15.74
CA GLU A 214 14.65 -0.31 16.10
C GLU A 214 13.80 -0.68 14.88
N SER A 215 13.32 0.30 14.11
CA SER A 215 12.52 0.03 12.91
C SER A 215 13.28 -0.77 11.85
N ILE A 216 14.58 -0.51 11.68
CA ILE A 216 15.43 -1.24 10.73
C ILE A 216 15.61 -2.69 11.19
N ASN A 217 15.89 -2.89 12.47
CA ASN A 217 16.02 -4.21 13.10
C ASN A 217 14.71 -5.02 12.97
N GLU A 218 13.57 -4.34 13.04
CA GLU A 218 12.23 -4.91 12.86
C GLU A 218 11.79 -5.05 11.38
N GLY A 219 12.73 -4.89 10.45
CA GLY A 219 12.53 -5.18 9.04
C GLY A 219 11.93 -4.02 8.22
N LEU A 220 12.24 -2.76 8.53
CA LEU A 220 11.75 -1.58 7.79
C LEU A 220 11.79 -1.73 6.25
N TYR A 221 12.85 -2.33 5.72
CA TYR A 221 13.07 -2.47 4.27
C TYR A 221 12.44 -3.73 3.64
N TYR A 222 11.65 -4.50 4.38
CA TYR A 222 10.90 -5.67 3.86
C TYR A 222 9.51 -5.29 3.34
N CYS A 223 8.98 -4.13 3.73
CA CYS A 223 7.68 -3.66 3.25
C CYS A 223 7.70 -3.34 1.74
N THR A 224 6.81 -3.97 0.99
CA THR A 224 6.64 -3.77 -0.46
C THR A 224 5.93 -2.48 -0.86
N SER A 225 5.51 -1.66 0.12
CA SER A 225 4.79 -0.40 -0.16
C SER A 225 3.50 -0.59 -0.95
N CYS A 226 2.81 -1.72 -0.74
CA CYS A 226 1.60 -2.09 -1.47
C CYS A 226 0.31 -1.38 -1.00
N GLY A 227 0.33 -0.75 0.18
CA GLY A 227 -0.78 0.05 0.70
C GLY A 227 -1.97 -0.73 1.27
N LYS A 228 -1.95 -2.08 1.31
CA LYS A 228 -3.07 -2.89 1.84
C LYS A 228 -3.42 -2.53 3.30
N CYS A 229 -2.41 -2.17 4.10
CA CYS A 229 -2.60 -1.71 5.48
C CYS A 229 -3.40 -0.42 5.60
N GLY A 230 -3.28 0.50 4.63
CA GLY A 230 -4.04 1.74 4.59
C GLY A 230 -5.48 1.52 4.14
N GLU A 231 -5.69 0.71 3.10
CA GLU A 231 -7.02 0.32 2.59
C GLU A 231 -7.90 -0.26 3.70
N ILE A 232 -7.31 -1.07 4.58
CA ILE A 232 -8.05 -1.82 5.60
C ILE A 232 -8.17 -1.09 6.94
N CYS A 233 -7.54 0.08 7.09
CA CYS A 233 -7.47 0.77 8.37
C CYS A 233 -8.80 1.48 8.68
N PRO A 234 -9.54 1.12 9.75
CA PRO A 234 -10.78 1.80 10.12
C PRO A 234 -10.59 3.23 10.62
N LYS A 235 -9.33 3.65 10.82
CA LYS A 235 -8.93 5.02 11.20
C LYS A 235 -8.21 5.75 10.06
N GLU A 236 -8.21 5.15 8.87
CA GLU A 236 -7.64 5.71 7.65
C GLU A 236 -6.16 6.10 7.81
N ILE A 237 -5.41 5.34 8.63
CA ILE A 237 -3.99 5.55 8.81
C ILE A 237 -3.28 4.93 7.60
N ASN A 238 -2.56 5.74 6.83
CA ASN A 238 -1.74 5.22 5.75
C ASN A 238 -0.40 4.73 6.33
N SER A 239 -0.38 3.56 7.00
CA SER A 239 0.86 3.08 7.66
C SER A 239 2.05 2.94 6.71
N PHE A 240 1.78 2.78 5.42
CA PHE A 240 2.82 2.85 4.41
C PHE A 240 3.41 4.27 4.29
N GLY A 241 2.62 5.28 3.91
CA GLY A 241 3.13 6.65 3.70
C GLY A 241 3.36 7.45 4.99
N ASP A 242 2.47 7.33 5.97
CA ASP A 242 2.51 8.07 7.23
C ASP A 242 3.52 7.51 8.23
N ALA A 243 4.03 6.28 8.03
CA ALA A 243 5.00 5.67 8.93
C ALA A 243 6.21 5.09 8.18
N ILE A 244 6.02 4.05 7.37
CA ILE A 244 7.14 3.31 6.76
C ILE A 244 8.02 4.19 5.87
N GLU A 245 7.44 4.99 4.97
CA GLU A 245 8.24 5.86 4.09
C GLU A 245 8.98 6.95 4.86
N LYS A 246 8.34 7.54 5.87
CA LYS A 246 8.96 8.56 6.73
C LYS A 246 10.09 7.97 7.57
N LEU A 247 9.90 6.78 8.14
CA LEU A 247 10.96 6.04 8.82
C LEU A 247 12.14 5.75 7.87
N ARG A 248 11.87 5.36 6.62
CA ARG A 248 12.92 5.16 5.60
C ARG A 248 13.66 6.46 5.27
N ALA A 249 12.94 7.58 5.17
CA ALA A 249 13.54 8.88 4.93
C ALA A 249 14.41 9.33 6.11
N LEU A 250 13.98 9.09 7.36
CA LEU A 250 14.79 9.34 8.55
C LEU A 250 16.02 8.43 8.60
N ALA A 251 15.88 7.14 8.28
CA ALA A 251 16.99 6.20 8.20
C ALA A 251 18.04 6.66 7.18
N ASN A 252 17.61 7.12 6.00
CA ASN A 252 18.50 7.69 5.01
C ASN A 252 19.18 8.99 5.49
N LYS A 253 18.41 9.89 6.12
CA LYS A 253 18.96 11.15 6.67
C LYS A 253 19.99 10.94 7.80
N LYS A 254 19.83 9.85 8.57
CA LYS A 254 20.73 9.45 9.66
C LYS A 254 21.88 8.53 9.21
N ASP A 255 22.03 8.28 7.91
CA ASP A 255 23.00 7.34 7.34
C ASP A 255 22.90 5.89 7.89
N LEU A 256 21.71 5.50 8.37
CA LEU A 256 21.41 4.15 8.88
C LEU A 256 20.83 3.22 7.79
N GLY A 257 20.43 3.80 6.66
CA GLY A 257 19.90 3.11 5.50
C GLY A 257 19.94 4.01 4.26
N PRO A 258 19.31 3.64 3.14
CA PRO A 258 18.71 2.33 2.88
C PRO A 258 19.75 1.23 2.65
N LEU A 259 19.29 0.03 2.26
CA LEU A 259 20.16 -1.09 1.91
C LEU A 259 21.02 -0.75 0.69
N GLU A 260 22.16 -1.42 0.54
CA GLU A 260 23.14 -1.08 -0.49
C GLU A 260 22.56 -1.16 -1.91
N GLN A 261 21.76 -2.20 -2.19
CA GLN A 261 21.07 -2.35 -3.48
C GLN A 261 20.10 -1.21 -3.78
N HIS A 262 19.59 -0.50 -2.77
CA HIS A 262 18.76 0.69 -2.98
C HIS A 262 19.61 1.90 -3.35
N LYS A 263 20.83 2.02 -2.80
CA LYS A 263 21.78 3.08 -3.15
C LYS A 263 22.30 2.93 -4.57
N GLU A 264 22.59 1.70 -5.00
CA GLU A 264 22.96 1.38 -6.39
C GLU A 264 21.90 1.90 -7.38
N VAL A 265 20.60 1.76 -7.06
CA VAL A 265 19.51 2.31 -7.88
C VAL A 265 19.54 3.83 -7.93
N LYS A 266 19.89 4.51 -6.82
CA LYS A 266 20.05 5.98 -6.79
C LYS A 266 21.21 6.42 -7.68
N GLU A 267 22.37 5.77 -7.56
CA GLU A 267 23.54 6.06 -8.38
C GLU A 267 23.26 5.89 -9.87
N MET A 268 22.55 4.82 -10.22
CA MET A 268 22.10 4.57 -11.58
C MET A 268 21.17 5.67 -12.09
N ILE A 269 20.19 6.11 -11.30
CA ILE A 269 19.30 7.22 -11.67
C ILE A 269 20.09 8.52 -11.87
N LEU A 270 21.08 8.81 -11.02
CA LEU A 270 21.92 9.99 -11.17
C LEU A 270 22.76 9.95 -12.45
N LYS A 271 23.25 8.76 -12.82
CA LYS A 271 24.08 8.55 -14.01
C LYS A 271 23.28 8.54 -15.31
N THR A 272 22.14 7.86 -15.35
CA THR A 272 21.41 7.56 -16.60
C THR A 272 20.04 8.24 -16.68
N GLY A 273 19.52 8.77 -15.57
CA GLY A 273 18.13 9.22 -15.49
C GLY A 273 17.13 8.08 -15.43
N ARG A 274 17.55 6.82 -15.23
CA ARG A 274 16.70 5.62 -15.21
C ARG A 274 17.02 4.72 -14.02
N SER A 275 16.02 3.97 -13.55
CA SER A 275 16.15 3.07 -12.38
C SER A 275 16.50 1.62 -12.75
N VAL A 276 16.86 1.36 -14.01
CA VAL A 276 17.31 0.08 -14.53
C VAL A 276 18.41 0.33 -15.55
N GLU A 277 19.24 -0.67 -15.81
CA GLU A 277 20.35 -0.57 -16.77
C GLU A 277 19.83 -0.53 -18.21
N GLU A 278 20.57 0.06 -19.15
CA GLU A 278 20.26 -0.02 -20.59
C GLU A 278 20.88 -1.31 -21.15
N LEU A 279 20.08 -2.25 -21.68
CA LEU A 279 20.60 -3.48 -22.32
C LEU A 279 20.71 -3.36 -23.84
N GLU A 280 19.82 -2.56 -24.42
CA GLU A 280 19.67 -2.32 -25.85
C GLU A 280 19.31 -0.85 -26.09
N GLU A 281 19.27 -0.40 -27.35
CA GLU A 281 18.91 0.99 -27.66
C GLU A 281 17.55 1.34 -27.04
N SER A 282 17.47 2.45 -26.30
CA SER A 282 16.26 2.83 -25.59
C SER A 282 15.03 2.95 -26.51
N PHE A 283 13.86 2.56 -26.00
CA PHE A 283 12.60 2.73 -26.72
C PHE A 283 12.40 4.19 -27.15
N ILE A 284 12.60 5.15 -26.23
CA ILE A 284 12.48 6.58 -26.57
C ILE A 284 13.36 6.98 -27.75
N LYS A 285 14.65 6.57 -27.77
CA LYS A 285 15.56 6.86 -28.88
C LYS A 285 15.10 6.23 -30.19
N SER A 286 14.54 5.01 -30.12
CA SER A 286 14.05 4.32 -31.32
C SER A 286 12.86 5.04 -31.97
N ILE A 287 11.88 5.53 -31.19
CA ILE A 287 10.71 6.24 -31.76
C ILE A 287 11.07 7.66 -32.20
N SER A 288 12.00 8.33 -31.50
CA SER A 288 12.32 9.74 -31.77
C SER A 288 12.95 9.97 -33.14
N LYS A 289 13.49 8.92 -33.76
CA LYS A 289 13.98 8.94 -35.15
C LYS A 289 12.85 9.21 -36.16
N GLU A 290 11.59 8.94 -35.81
CA GLU A 290 10.42 9.06 -36.71
C GLU A 290 9.78 10.46 -36.73
N LYS A 291 10.40 11.47 -36.08
CA LYS A 291 10.05 12.92 -36.04
C LYS A 291 8.74 13.32 -36.72
N ASN A 292 7.62 13.10 -36.05
CA ASN A 292 6.38 13.82 -36.30
C ASN A 292 5.87 14.32 -34.95
N LYS A 293 5.93 15.64 -34.72
CA LYS A 293 5.23 16.24 -33.58
C LYS A 293 3.74 16.01 -33.77
N SER A 294 3.12 15.34 -32.82
CA SER A 294 1.69 15.10 -32.80
C SER A 294 0.94 16.42 -32.85
N LYS A 295 -0.15 16.46 -33.62
CA LYS A 295 -1.11 17.59 -33.54
C LYS A 295 -1.90 17.55 -32.24
N GLN A 296 -2.02 16.38 -31.63
CA GLN A 296 -2.67 16.16 -30.34
C GLN A 296 -1.62 16.39 -29.24
N LYS A 297 -1.91 17.28 -28.27
CA LYS A 297 -1.01 17.58 -27.15
C LYS A 297 -1.04 16.48 -26.08
N ILE A 298 -0.74 15.25 -26.48
CA ILE A 298 -0.74 14.06 -25.63
C ILE A 298 0.68 13.51 -25.57
N ALA A 299 1.26 13.46 -24.38
CA ALA A 299 2.58 12.88 -24.14
C ALA A 299 2.49 11.49 -23.52
N VAL A 300 3.45 10.63 -23.84
CA VAL A 300 3.67 9.34 -23.17
C VAL A 300 4.83 9.45 -22.19
N PHE A 301 4.54 9.23 -20.91
CA PHE A 301 5.55 8.99 -19.89
C PHE A 301 5.85 7.50 -19.78
N THR A 302 6.94 7.05 -20.41
CA THR A 302 7.31 5.64 -20.58
C THR A 302 7.73 4.99 -19.27
N GLY A 303 8.39 5.75 -18.40
CA GLY A 303 9.06 5.22 -17.22
C GLY A 303 10.26 4.32 -17.57
N CYS A 304 10.95 3.81 -16.55
CA CYS A 304 12.26 3.20 -16.77
C CYS A 304 12.20 1.79 -17.35
N MET A 305 11.23 0.97 -16.95
CA MET A 305 11.13 -0.42 -17.40
C MET A 305 10.80 -0.52 -18.88
N ILE A 306 9.90 0.33 -19.39
CA ILE A 306 9.50 0.28 -20.80
C ILE A 306 10.58 0.87 -21.69
N ASP A 307 11.32 1.87 -21.20
CA ASP A 307 12.42 2.44 -21.98
C ASP A 307 13.55 1.41 -22.20
N TYR A 308 13.89 0.58 -21.21
CA TYR A 308 15.13 -0.24 -21.22
C TYR A 308 14.96 -1.77 -21.06
N ARG A 309 13.77 -2.30 -20.75
CA ARG A 309 13.58 -3.74 -20.45
C ARG A 309 12.37 -4.37 -21.13
N LEU A 310 11.23 -3.69 -21.13
CA LEU A 310 9.95 -4.17 -21.68
C LEU A 310 9.51 -3.27 -22.84
N GLN A 311 10.42 -3.05 -23.80
CA GLN A 311 10.21 -2.12 -24.91
C GLN A 311 9.07 -2.55 -25.84
N ASN A 312 8.82 -3.86 -25.94
CA ASN A 312 7.66 -4.44 -26.63
C ASN A 312 6.33 -3.81 -26.16
N VAL A 313 6.21 -3.45 -24.89
CA VAL A 313 5.02 -2.75 -24.36
C VAL A 313 4.91 -1.35 -24.93
N GLY A 314 6.03 -0.63 -25.06
CA GLY A 314 6.09 0.69 -25.68
C GLY A 314 5.72 0.65 -27.17
N PHE A 315 6.25 -0.32 -27.92
CA PHE A 315 5.88 -0.50 -29.32
C PHE A 315 4.40 -0.89 -29.48
N ALA A 316 3.89 -1.74 -28.60
CA ALA A 316 2.46 -2.09 -28.56
C ALA A 316 1.58 -0.87 -28.29
N LEU A 317 1.99 0.03 -27.39
CA LEU A 317 1.29 1.28 -27.14
C LEU A 317 1.15 2.11 -28.43
N ILE A 318 2.25 2.37 -29.12
CA ILE A 318 2.25 3.22 -30.32
C ILE A 318 1.38 2.60 -31.41
N ASP A 319 1.47 1.29 -31.64
CA ASP A 319 0.65 0.60 -32.64
C ASP A 319 -0.84 0.65 -32.31
N VAL A 320 -1.21 0.34 -31.04
CA VAL A 320 -2.60 0.40 -30.57
C VAL A 320 -3.16 1.82 -30.73
N LEU A 321 -2.43 2.85 -30.30
CA LEU A 321 -2.89 4.23 -30.44
C LEU A 321 -3.05 4.64 -31.92
N LYS A 322 -2.08 4.30 -32.77
CA LYS A 322 -2.13 4.60 -34.21
C LYS A 322 -3.32 3.96 -34.91
N LYS A 323 -3.63 2.70 -34.61
CA LYS A 323 -4.80 1.99 -35.18
C LYS A 323 -6.14 2.57 -34.71
N ASN A 324 -6.13 3.33 -33.62
CA ASN A 324 -7.25 4.11 -33.12
C ASN A 324 -7.25 5.58 -33.57
N GLY A 325 -6.32 5.98 -34.45
CA GLY A 325 -6.23 7.35 -34.96
C GLY A 325 -5.74 8.36 -33.93
N ILE A 326 -4.99 7.90 -32.93
CA ILE A 326 -4.47 8.71 -31.82
C ILE A 326 -2.98 8.93 -32.06
N GLU A 327 -2.57 10.19 -32.07
CA GLU A 327 -1.18 10.61 -32.23
C GLU A 327 -0.66 11.07 -30.87
N VAL A 328 0.54 10.61 -30.48
CA VAL A 328 1.15 10.97 -29.21
C VAL A 328 2.62 11.33 -29.40
N ASP A 329 3.12 12.18 -28.52
CA ASP A 329 4.54 12.50 -28.42
C ASP A 329 5.19 11.66 -27.31
N VAL A 330 6.46 11.31 -27.49
CA VAL A 330 7.27 10.65 -26.45
C VAL A 330 8.45 11.57 -26.13
N PRO A 331 8.33 12.46 -25.12
CA PRO A 331 9.37 13.44 -24.82
C PRO A 331 10.69 12.77 -24.41
N GLU A 332 11.80 13.15 -25.08
CA GLU A 332 13.13 12.55 -24.85
C GLU A 332 13.71 12.90 -23.47
N ASP A 333 13.44 14.10 -22.98
CA ASP A 333 14.02 14.66 -21.75
C ASP A 333 13.39 14.11 -20.46
N GLN A 334 12.40 13.21 -20.55
CA GLN A 334 11.82 12.59 -19.37
C GLN A 334 12.85 11.72 -18.64
N VAL A 335 12.81 11.78 -17.30
CA VAL A 335 13.66 11.00 -16.39
C VAL A 335 12.81 10.15 -15.46
N CYS A 336 13.46 9.29 -14.66
CA CYS A 336 12.80 8.48 -13.64
C CYS A 336 11.77 9.31 -12.85
N CYS A 337 10.57 8.74 -12.67
CA CYS A 337 9.49 9.41 -11.95
C CYS A 337 9.85 9.76 -10.49
N GLY A 338 10.86 9.13 -9.91
CA GLY A 338 11.27 9.30 -8.50
C GLY A 338 10.63 8.29 -7.54
N SER A 339 9.71 7.44 -8.01
CA SER A 339 9.04 6.43 -7.17
C SER A 339 10.02 5.56 -6.38
N PRO A 340 11.07 4.94 -6.96
CA PRO A 340 12.02 4.13 -6.19
C PRO A 340 12.67 4.89 -5.03
N MET A 341 13.02 6.17 -5.25
CA MET A 341 13.67 7.02 -4.26
C MET A 341 12.75 7.35 -3.09
N LEU A 342 11.51 7.74 -3.38
CA LEU A 342 10.48 7.96 -2.36
C LEU A 342 10.26 6.68 -1.53
N ARG A 343 10.10 5.53 -2.20
CA ARG A 343 9.79 4.27 -1.51
C ARG A 343 10.96 3.76 -0.66
N THR A 344 12.21 4.10 -0.97
CA THR A 344 13.39 3.71 -0.17
C THR A 344 13.88 4.80 0.78
N GLY A 345 13.23 5.97 0.83
CA GLY A 345 13.62 7.08 1.71
C GLY A 345 14.74 7.98 1.19
N GLN A 346 15.16 7.83 -0.07
CA GLN A 346 16.25 8.60 -0.69
C GLN A 346 15.70 9.92 -1.28
N THR A 347 15.10 10.76 -0.45
CA THR A 347 14.28 11.91 -0.89
C THR A 347 15.08 13.10 -1.43
N ASP A 348 16.40 13.12 -1.21
CA ASP A 348 17.29 14.24 -1.51
C ASP A 348 17.41 14.58 -3.00
N ILE A 349 17.18 13.61 -3.90
CA ILE A 349 17.27 13.83 -5.34
C ILE A 349 15.91 14.01 -6.03
N VAL A 350 14.80 13.84 -5.30
CA VAL A 350 13.45 13.75 -5.89
C VAL A 350 13.03 15.06 -6.53
N GLU A 351 13.29 16.20 -5.89
CA GLU A 351 12.93 17.51 -6.43
C GLU A 351 13.61 17.78 -7.79
N GLY A 352 14.88 17.39 -7.93
CA GLY A 352 15.60 17.50 -9.19
C GLY A 352 15.01 16.64 -10.32
N LEU A 353 14.47 15.45 -9.99
CA LEU A 353 13.76 14.61 -10.96
C LEU A 353 12.41 15.22 -11.35
N VAL A 354 11.67 15.75 -10.37
CA VAL A 354 10.39 16.43 -10.58
C VAL A 354 10.56 17.62 -11.53
N GLU A 355 11.55 18.49 -11.29
CA GLU A 355 11.77 19.67 -12.13
C GLU A 355 12.21 19.32 -13.56
N LYS A 356 12.98 18.24 -13.76
CA LYS A 356 13.29 17.74 -15.11
C LYS A 356 12.04 17.25 -15.83
N ASN A 357 11.23 16.43 -15.17
CA ASN A 357 9.99 15.91 -15.75
C ASN A 357 8.94 17.00 -16.00
N LYS A 358 8.85 17.99 -15.12
CA LYS A 358 8.01 19.18 -15.32
C LYS A 358 8.36 19.88 -16.62
N LYS A 359 9.65 20.17 -16.86
CA LYS A 359 10.12 20.81 -18.10
C LYS A 359 9.78 19.98 -19.34
N ALA A 360 9.91 18.65 -19.25
CA ALA A 360 9.61 17.75 -20.37
C ALA A 360 8.11 17.60 -20.66
N LEU A 361 7.23 17.83 -19.68
CA LEU A 361 5.82 17.40 -19.75
C LEU A 361 4.81 18.56 -19.64
N SER A 362 5.20 19.75 -19.17
CA SER A 362 4.25 20.82 -18.83
C SER A 362 3.51 21.44 -20.02
N GLU A 363 4.01 21.27 -21.25
CA GLU A 363 3.38 21.83 -22.45
C GLU A 363 2.23 20.97 -23.01
N TYR A 364 2.05 19.75 -22.47
CA TYR A 364 1.05 18.79 -22.92
C TYR A 364 -0.25 18.90 -22.13
N ASP A 365 -1.37 18.72 -22.82
CA ASP A 365 -2.70 18.77 -22.21
C ASP A 365 -3.00 17.47 -21.46
N THR A 366 -2.42 16.34 -21.88
CA THR A 366 -2.59 15.02 -21.25
C THR A 366 -1.27 14.24 -21.27
N ILE A 367 -0.94 13.60 -20.16
CA ILE A 367 0.25 12.75 -20.01
C ILE A 367 -0.22 11.34 -19.69
N ILE A 368 -0.03 10.42 -20.62
CA ILE A 368 -0.41 9.02 -20.45
C ILE A 368 0.77 8.24 -19.90
N THR A 369 0.51 7.38 -18.92
CA THR A 369 1.48 6.39 -18.46
C THR A 369 0.85 5.00 -18.38
N MET A 370 1.69 3.97 -18.50
CA MET A 370 1.33 2.56 -18.49
C MET A 370 2.12 1.85 -17.39
N CYS A 371 2.48 2.60 -16.34
CA CYS A 371 3.16 2.09 -15.18
C CYS A 371 2.45 2.62 -13.94
N ALA A 372 1.84 1.70 -13.19
CA ALA A 372 1.09 2.02 -11.98
C ALA A 372 1.91 2.85 -10.98
N GLY A 373 3.20 2.54 -10.82
CA GLY A 373 4.10 3.27 -9.92
C GLY A 373 4.45 4.67 -10.41
N CYS A 374 4.63 4.85 -11.73
CA CYS A 374 4.85 6.18 -12.32
C CYS A 374 3.59 7.02 -12.21
N GLY A 375 2.42 6.47 -12.56
CA GLY A 375 1.13 7.16 -12.47
C GLY A 375 0.81 7.63 -11.07
N ALA A 376 0.95 6.77 -10.06
CA ALA A 376 0.74 7.15 -8.66
C ALA A 376 1.70 8.26 -8.21
N THR A 377 2.99 8.18 -8.57
CA THR A 377 3.98 9.20 -8.17
C THR A 377 3.73 10.54 -8.86
N LEU A 378 3.47 10.53 -10.18
CA LEU A 378 3.16 11.75 -10.93
C LEU A 378 1.83 12.40 -10.48
N LYS A 379 0.80 11.61 -10.14
CA LYS A 379 -0.49 12.12 -9.67
C LYS A 379 -0.46 12.61 -8.22
N ASN A 380 0.16 11.85 -7.31
CA ASN A 380 -0.02 12.04 -5.86
C ASN A 380 1.19 12.63 -5.15
N ASP A 381 2.41 12.43 -5.67
CA ASP A 381 3.64 12.88 -5.01
C ASP A 381 4.14 14.20 -5.61
N TYR A 382 4.05 14.41 -6.92
CA TYR A 382 4.48 15.66 -7.58
C TYR A 382 3.79 16.92 -7.04
N PRO A 383 2.49 16.90 -6.67
CA PRO A 383 1.85 18.08 -6.08
C PRO A 383 2.52 18.58 -4.80
N LYS A 384 3.20 17.71 -4.04
CA LYS A 384 3.97 18.09 -2.83
C LYS A 384 5.18 18.96 -3.16
N TYR A 385 5.64 18.93 -4.41
CA TYR A 385 6.74 19.72 -4.97
C TYR A 385 6.24 20.89 -5.84
N GLY A 386 4.95 21.23 -5.77
CA GLY A 386 4.37 22.34 -6.54
C GLY A 386 4.17 22.04 -8.03
N VAL A 387 4.25 20.77 -8.45
CA VAL A 387 4.04 20.36 -9.84
C VAL A 387 2.74 19.60 -9.98
N LYS A 388 1.83 20.10 -10.81
CA LYS A 388 0.57 19.44 -11.16
C LYS A 388 0.54 19.16 -12.65
N LEU A 389 0.46 17.89 -13.01
CA LEU A 389 0.39 17.40 -14.39
C LEU A 389 -0.95 16.70 -14.61
N ASN A 390 -1.53 16.81 -15.80
CA ASN A 390 -2.73 16.07 -16.15
C ASN A 390 -2.37 14.64 -16.58
N VAL A 391 -2.13 13.78 -15.58
CA VAL A 391 -1.65 12.42 -15.78
C VAL A 391 -2.84 11.46 -15.85
N MET A 392 -2.84 10.55 -16.82
CA MET A 392 -3.81 9.47 -16.95
C MET A 392 -3.07 8.13 -17.04
N ASP A 393 -3.63 7.10 -16.43
CA ASP A 393 -3.26 5.74 -16.77
C ASP A 393 -3.79 5.39 -18.17
N ILE A 394 -3.07 4.57 -18.90
CA ILE A 394 -3.45 4.14 -20.24
C ILE A 394 -4.81 3.45 -20.27
N SER A 395 -5.22 2.76 -19.21
CA SER A 395 -6.55 2.14 -19.15
C SER A 395 -7.69 3.15 -19.05
N GLU A 396 -7.53 4.22 -18.26
CA GLU A 396 -8.49 5.33 -18.21
C GLU A 396 -8.67 5.97 -19.58
N PHE A 397 -7.57 6.07 -20.34
CA PHE A 397 -7.60 6.65 -21.67
C PHE A 397 -8.23 5.69 -22.68
N LEU A 398 -7.81 4.42 -22.74
CA LEU A 398 -8.26 3.49 -23.78
C LEU A 398 -9.69 2.99 -23.58
N VAL A 399 -10.23 2.95 -22.36
CA VAL A 399 -11.57 2.41 -22.14
C VAL A 399 -12.64 3.08 -23.03
N ASN A 400 -12.48 4.36 -23.37
CA ASN A 400 -13.40 5.10 -24.23
C ASN A 400 -12.85 5.39 -25.64
N ASN A 401 -11.62 4.97 -25.96
CA ASN A 401 -10.93 5.35 -27.20
C ASN A 401 -10.50 4.14 -28.05
N LEU A 402 -11.12 2.98 -27.82
CA LEU A 402 -10.88 1.76 -28.61
C LEU A 402 -11.96 1.54 -29.67
N ASP A 403 -11.52 1.37 -30.92
CA ASP A 403 -12.33 0.94 -32.06
C ASP A 403 -12.32 -0.59 -32.15
N THR A 404 -13.23 -1.19 -31.38
CA THR A 404 -13.41 -2.64 -31.30
C THR A 404 -13.77 -3.31 -32.64
N SER A 405 -14.26 -2.55 -33.63
CA SER A 405 -14.61 -3.10 -34.95
C SER A 405 -13.39 -3.58 -35.74
N LYS A 406 -12.21 -3.08 -35.41
CA LYS A 406 -10.93 -3.47 -36.03
C LYS A 406 -10.25 -4.66 -35.34
N MET A 407 -10.82 -5.18 -34.25
CA MET A 407 -10.23 -6.27 -33.49
C MET A 407 -10.59 -7.64 -34.07
N LYS A 408 -9.59 -8.52 -34.20
CA LYS A 408 -9.78 -9.95 -34.49
C LYS A 408 -10.16 -10.72 -33.24
N ASP A 409 -10.66 -11.93 -33.45
CA ASP A 409 -10.99 -12.86 -32.39
C ASP A 409 -9.72 -13.55 -31.88
N LEU A 410 -9.41 -13.42 -30.58
CA LEU A 410 -8.17 -13.97 -30.01
C LEU A 410 -8.29 -15.40 -29.47
N LYS A 411 -9.50 -15.87 -29.12
CA LYS A 411 -9.74 -17.16 -28.45
C LYS A 411 -8.78 -17.43 -27.28
N LEU A 412 -8.63 -16.46 -26.38
CA LEU A 412 -7.74 -16.55 -25.23
C LEU A 412 -8.54 -16.46 -23.93
N LYS A 413 -8.19 -17.29 -22.96
CA LYS A 413 -8.68 -17.19 -21.60
C LYS A 413 -7.64 -16.51 -20.73
N VAL A 414 -8.01 -15.41 -20.09
CA VAL A 414 -7.05 -14.55 -19.36
C VAL A 414 -7.56 -14.21 -17.97
N THR A 415 -6.62 -13.95 -17.07
CA THR A 415 -6.90 -13.33 -15.76
C THR A 415 -6.24 -11.97 -15.63
N TYR A 416 -6.57 -11.21 -14.58
CA TYR A 416 -6.02 -9.88 -14.34
C TYR A 416 -5.36 -9.76 -12.96
N HIS A 417 -4.18 -9.14 -12.93
CA HIS A 417 -3.53 -8.70 -11.69
C HIS A 417 -3.67 -7.19 -11.52
N ASP A 418 -4.37 -6.78 -10.47
CA ASP A 418 -4.51 -5.39 -10.04
C ASP A 418 -3.19 -4.87 -9.43
N PRO A 419 -2.45 -3.96 -10.11
CA PRO A 419 -1.26 -3.36 -9.54
C PRO A 419 -1.63 -2.49 -8.33
N CYS A 420 -0.87 -2.64 -7.24
CA CYS A 420 -1.14 -1.96 -5.97
C CYS A 420 -1.26 -0.42 -6.14
N HIS A 421 -0.34 0.18 -6.90
CA HIS A 421 -0.30 1.62 -7.14
C HIS A 421 -1.33 2.10 -8.17
N LEU A 422 -2.01 1.19 -8.87
CA LEU A 422 -3.12 1.52 -9.76
C LEU A 422 -4.41 1.54 -8.94
N ILE A 423 -4.78 0.40 -8.34
CA ILE A 423 -6.04 0.25 -7.60
C ILE A 423 -6.09 1.07 -6.30
N ARG A 424 -5.02 1.04 -5.49
CA ARG A 424 -4.97 1.80 -4.21
C ARG A 424 -4.35 3.18 -4.37
N GLY A 425 -3.38 3.31 -5.27
CA GLY A 425 -2.67 4.56 -5.48
C GLY A 425 -3.45 5.56 -6.34
N GLN A 426 -4.14 5.09 -7.38
CA GLN A 426 -4.85 5.95 -8.31
C GLN A 426 -6.37 5.76 -8.28
N GLY A 427 -6.88 4.73 -7.61
CA GLY A 427 -8.31 4.42 -7.55
C GLY A 427 -8.87 3.75 -8.79
N ILE A 428 -8.01 3.32 -9.72
CA ILE A 428 -8.38 2.78 -11.03
C ILE A 428 -8.54 1.26 -10.89
N LYS A 429 -9.73 0.76 -11.23
CA LYS A 429 -10.12 -0.63 -10.96
C LYS A 429 -10.93 -1.26 -12.10
N ASN A 430 -11.88 -0.51 -12.65
CA ASN A 430 -12.88 -1.06 -13.57
C ASN A 430 -12.41 -0.98 -15.02
N GLU A 431 -11.69 0.08 -15.36
CA GLU A 431 -11.19 0.41 -16.69
C GLU A 431 -10.39 -0.76 -17.32
N PRO A 432 -9.46 -1.43 -16.61
CA PRO A 432 -8.76 -2.59 -17.17
C PRO A 432 -9.71 -3.75 -17.49
N ARG A 433 -10.70 -4.02 -16.62
CA ARG A 433 -11.69 -5.09 -16.81
C ARG A 433 -12.64 -4.78 -17.95
N GLU A 434 -13.07 -3.54 -18.07
CA GLU A 434 -13.90 -3.07 -19.18
C GLU A 434 -13.18 -3.21 -20.52
N ILE A 435 -11.88 -2.91 -20.57
CA ILE A 435 -11.06 -3.15 -21.78
C ILE A 435 -11.00 -4.65 -22.09
N LEU A 436 -10.70 -5.51 -21.12
CA LEU A 436 -10.64 -6.96 -21.34
C LEU A 436 -11.95 -7.51 -21.90
N ASN A 437 -13.09 -7.08 -21.36
CA ASN A 437 -14.42 -7.50 -21.82
C ASN A 437 -14.80 -6.96 -23.22
N LYS A 438 -14.10 -5.93 -23.72
CA LYS A 438 -14.29 -5.40 -25.08
C LYS A 438 -13.51 -6.16 -26.15
N ILE A 439 -12.49 -6.94 -25.77
CA ILE A 439 -11.65 -7.66 -26.73
C ILE A 439 -12.38 -8.92 -27.19
N LYS A 440 -12.64 -9.01 -28.49
CA LYS A 440 -13.34 -10.14 -29.09
C LYS A 440 -12.58 -11.46 -28.87
N GLY A 441 -13.28 -12.48 -28.38
CA GLY A 441 -12.70 -13.80 -28.17
C GLY A 441 -11.85 -13.94 -26.91
N VAL A 442 -11.79 -12.90 -26.07
CA VAL A 442 -11.14 -13.00 -24.75
C VAL A 442 -12.18 -13.44 -23.71
N GLU A 443 -11.93 -14.58 -23.07
CA GLU A 443 -12.64 -15.03 -21.87
C GLU A 443 -11.90 -14.51 -20.64
N PHE A 444 -12.49 -13.54 -19.93
CA PHE A 444 -11.92 -13.01 -18.70
C PHE A 444 -12.39 -13.80 -17.47
N VAL A 445 -11.44 -14.34 -16.71
CA VAL A 445 -11.68 -15.01 -15.43
C VAL A 445 -11.00 -14.23 -14.30
N GLU A 446 -11.80 -13.81 -13.32
CA GLU A 446 -11.31 -13.07 -12.16
C GLU A 446 -10.54 -13.99 -11.21
N MET A 447 -9.37 -13.53 -10.78
CA MET A 447 -8.57 -14.22 -9.76
C MET A 447 -9.19 -14.06 -8.38
N GLU A 448 -8.96 -15.01 -7.48
CA GLU A 448 -9.46 -14.95 -6.09
C GLU A 448 -9.04 -13.66 -5.36
N SER A 449 -7.76 -13.30 -5.43
CA SER A 449 -7.21 -12.07 -4.82
C SER A 449 -6.35 -11.31 -5.84
N PRO A 450 -6.98 -10.61 -6.81
CA PRO A 450 -6.27 -10.00 -7.93
C PRO A 450 -5.32 -8.89 -7.46
N ASP A 451 -5.68 -8.19 -6.38
CA ASP A 451 -4.95 -7.06 -5.76
C ASP A 451 -3.92 -7.48 -4.71
N GLN A 452 -3.74 -8.78 -4.45
CA GLN A 452 -2.63 -9.26 -3.62
C GLN A 452 -1.30 -8.87 -4.28
N CYS A 453 -0.41 -8.28 -3.48
CA CYS A 453 0.87 -7.75 -3.93
C CYS A 453 1.70 -8.81 -4.67
N CYS A 454 2.26 -8.45 -5.83
CA CYS A 454 3.18 -9.32 -6.56
C CYS A 454 4.56 -9.47 -5.90
N GLY A 455 4.94 -8.55 -5.01
CA GLY A 455 6.21 -8.58 -4.27
C GLY A 455 7.29 -7.59 -4.74
N ALA A 456 7.13 -6.98 -5.92
CA ALA A 456 8.21 -6.20 -6.53
C ALA A 456 8.47 -4.81 -5.90
N GLY A 457 7.44 -4.23 -5.29
CA GLY A 457 7.44 -2.82 -4.85
C GLY A 457 8.34 -2.51 -3.66
N GLY A 458 8.41 -1.23 -3.29
CA GLY A 458 9.05 -0.80 -2.04
C GLY A 458 10.58 -0.98 -1.98
N GLY A 459 11.22 -1.26 -3.11
CA GLY A 459 12.64 -1.63 -3.19
C GLY A 459 12.91 -3.11 -2.85
N VAL A 460 11.87 -3.90 -2.55
CA VAL A 460 12.02 -5.28 -2.07
C VAL A 460 12.65 -6.18 -3.13
N ARG A 461 12.24 -6.08 -4.40
CA ARG A 461 12.85 -6.92 -5.46
C ARG A 461 14.36 -6.71 -5.60
N ALA A 462 14.85 -5.50 -5.38
CA ALA A 462 16.28 -5.19 -5.51
C ALA A 462 17.08 -5.72 -4.30
N ALA A 463 16.58 -5.53 -3.08
CA ALA A 463 17.37 -5.81 -1.87
C ALA A 463 16.99 -7.12 -1.14
N LYS A 464 15.81 -7.67 -1.43
CA LYS A 464 15.20 -8.87 -0.80
C LYS A 464 14.45 -9.70 -1.85
N PRO A 465 15.13 -10.18 -2.91
CA PRO A 465 14.50 -10.92 -4.01
C PRO A 465 13.76 -12.18 -3.55
N GLU A 466 14.17 -12.80 -2.43
CA GLU A 466 13.51 -13.96 -1.81
C GLU A 466 12.08 -13.62 -1.35
N ILE A 467 11.88 -12.45 -0.76
CA ILE A 467 10.55 -11.99 -0.32
C ILE A 467 9.68 -11.62 -1.51
N ALA A 468 10.28 -10.96 -2.52
CA ALA A 468 9.57 -10.65 -3.75
C ALA A 468 9.12 -11.91 -4.50
N PHE A 469 9.94 -12.98 -4.45
CA PHE A 469 9.61 -14.27 -5.02
C PHE A 469 8.51 -14.98 -4.23
N GLY A 470 8.59 -15.08 -2.90
CA GLY A 470 7.56 -15.75 -2.09
C GLY A 470 6.15 -15.17 -2.30
N LEU A 471 6.06 -13.84 -2.36
CA LEU A 471 4.81 -13.15 -2.72
C LEU A 471 4.36 -13.44 -4.16
N GLY A 472 5.32 -13.50 -5.10
CA GLY A 472 5.07 -13.89 -6.49
C GLY A 472 4.61 -15.34 -6.62
N LYS A 473 5.15 -16.26 -5.81
CA LYS A 473 4.75 -17.67 -5.75
C LYS A 473 3.30 -17.81 -5.34
N LYS A 474 2.85 -17.07 -4.31
CA LYS A 474 1.41 -17.02 -3.95
C LYS A 474 0.53 -16.52 -5.09
N LYS A 475 1.06 -15.66 -5.96
CA LYS A 475 0.36 -15.26 -7.19
C LYS A 475 0.31 -16.40 -8.22
N ALA A 476 1.42 -17.12 -8.43
CA ALA A 476 1.46 -18.29 -9.29
C ALA A 476 0.46 -19.37 -8.85
N GLU A 477 0.41 -19.70 -7.55
CA GLU A 477 -0.55 -20.65 -6.97
C GLU A 477 -2.03 -20.26 -7.24
N MET A 478 -2.34 -18.96 -7.28
CA MET A 478 -3.69 -18.49 -7.64
C MET A 478 -3.97 -18.62 -9.14
N VAL A 479 -2.96 -18.35 -9.98
CA VAL A 479 -3.09 -18.42 -11.44
C VAL A 479 -3.26 -19.87 -11.92
N GLU A 480 -2.51 -20.80 -11.33
CA GLU A 480 -2.58 -22.24 -11.65
C GLU A 480 -4.00 -22.80 -11.52
N LYS A 481 -4.77 -22.34 -10.53
CA LYS A 481 -6.14 -22.81 -10.28
C LYS A 481 -7.14 -22.39 -11.36
N LEU A 482 -6.81 -21.41 -12.20
CA LEU A 482 -7.77 -20.79 -13.14
C LEU A 482 -7.74 -21.40 -14.54
N ASP A 483 -6.70 -22.18 -14.88
CA ASP A 483 -6.47 -22.73 -16.23
C ASP A 483 -6.60 -21.64 -17.31
N VAL A 484 -5.70 -20.67 -17.26
CA VAL A 484 -5.68 -19.48 -18.15
C VAL A 484 -4.44 -19.50 -19.05
N ASP A 485 -4.56 -18.93 -20.25
CA ASP A 485 -3.46 -18.80 -21.20
C ASP A 485 -2.49 -17.68 -20.79
N ALA A 486 -2.99 -16.63 -20.15
CA ALA A 486 -2.19 -15.47 -19.77
C ALA A 486 -2.70 -14.73 -18.53
N VAL A 487 -1.77 -14.07 -17.86
CA VAL A 487 -2.02 -13.09 -16.79
C VAL A 487 -1.82 -11.70 -17.34
N ILE A 488 -2.86 -10.86 -17.31
CA ILE A 488 -2.79 -9.49 -17.79
C ILE A 488 -2.53 -8.54 -16.61
N SER A 489 -1.66 -7.56 -16.82
CA SER A 489 -1.48 -6.44 -15.91
C SER A 489 -1.20 -5.16 -16.68
N ILE A 490 -1.30 -4.00 -16.03
CA ILE A 490 -0.86 -2.73 -16.62
C ILE A 490 0.56 -2.38 -16.19
N CYS A 491 1.03 -2.89 -15.05
CA CYS A 491 2.30 -2.44 -14.49
C CYS A 491 3.48 -3.30 -14.98
N PRO A 492 4.52 -2.70 -15.60
CA PRO A 492 5.68 -3.44 -16.11
C PRO A 492 6.49 -4.12 -14.99
N PHE A 493 6.53 -3.52 -13.79
CA PHE A 493 7.16 -4.18 -12.63
C PHE A 493 6.39 -5.41 -12.17
N CYS A 494 5.06 -5.37 -12.23
CA CYS A 494 4.24 -6.54 -11.87
C CYS A 494 4.37 -7.62 -12.94
N GLN A 495 4.33 -7.23 -14.23
CA GLN A 495 4.58 -8.14 -15.35
C GLN A 495 5.89 -8.89 -15.17
N TYR A 496 6.99 -8.17 -14.94
CA TYR A 496 8.31 -8.75 -14.79
C TYR A 496 8.42 -9.71 -13.60
N ASN A 497 7.88 -9.32 -12.43
CA ASN A 497 8.00 -10.13 -11.21
C ASN A 497 7.07 -11.35 -11.22
N ILE A 498 5.86 -11.24 -11.76
CA ILE A 498 4.93 -12.36 -11.84
C ILE A 498 5.44 -13.38 -12.86
N GLN A 499 5.98 -12.93 -14.00
CA GLN A 499 6.56 -13.86 -14.98
C GLN A 499 7.74 -14.64 -14.38
N ASP A 500 8.64 -13.96 -13.67
CA ASP A 500 9.76 -14.60 -12.96
C ASP A 500 9.27 -15.63 -11.93
N ALA A 501 8.18 -15.35 -11.21
CA ALA A 501 7.60 -16.30 -10.27
C ALA A 501 6.95 -17.51 -10.95
N LEU A 502 6.19 -17.31 -12.03
CA LEU A 502 5.58 -18.40 -12.81
C LEU A 502 6.65 -19.33 -13.37
N ASN A 503 7.71 -18.78 -13.96
CA ASN A 503 8.80 -19.58 -14.52
C ASN A 503 9.50 -20.43 -13.43
N LYS A 504 9.75 -19.85 -12.26
CA LYS A 504 10.37 -20.57 -11.12
C LYS A 504 9.48 -21.68 -10.55
N GLU A 505 8.17 -21.55 -10.67
CA GLU A 505 7.21 -22.60 -10.29
C GLU A 505 6.90 -23.57 -11.45
N GLY A 506 7.63 -23.48 -12.56
CA GLY A 506 7.52 -24.41 -13.69
C GLY A 506 6.35 -24.13 -14.64
N MET A 507 5.76 -22.94 -14.59
CA MET A 507 4.60 -22.52 -15.40
C MET A 507 5.02 -21.63 -16.59
N ASP A 508 6.10 -21.99 -17.29
CA ASP A 508 6.69 -21.21 -18.39
C ASP A 508 5.74 -20.99 -19.58
N ASN A 509 4.71 -21.84 -19.68
CA ASN A 509 3.66 -21.79 -20.69
C ASN A 509 2.69 -20.61 -20.47
N ILE A 510 2.52 -20.14 -19.22
CA ILE A 510 1.64 -19.02 -18.91
C ILE A 510 2.42 -17.71 -19.05
N LYS A 511 1.97 -16.84 -19.96
CA LYS A 511 2.60 -15.54 -20.18
C LYS A 511 1.97 -14.44 -19.33
N VAL A 512 2.79 -13.57 -18.78
CA VAL A 512 2.37 -12.33 -18.16
C VAL A 512 2.55 -11.20 -19.15
N MET A 513 1.44 -10.57 -19.52
CA MET A 513 1.41 -9.57 -20.58
C MET A 513 0.91 -8.23 -20.05
N ASN A 514 1.43 -7.15 -20.60
CA ASN A 514 0.77 -5.87 -20.50
C ASN A 514 -0.56 -5.91 -21.27
N ILE A 515 -1.59 -5.21 -20.79
CA ILE A 515 -2.87 -5.09 -21.53
C ILE A 515 -2.67 -4.56 -22.96
N LEU A 516 -1.64 -3.74 -23.18
CA LEU A 516 -1.28 -3.22 -24.49
C LEU A 516 -0.78 -4.29 -25.45
N GLU A 517 -0.07 -5.30 -24.96
CA GLU A 517 0.38 -6.41 -25.79
C GLU A 517 -0.81 -7.27 -26.25
N LEU A 518 -1.78 -7.50 -25.36
CA LEU A 518 -3.03 -8.19 -25.69
C LEU A 518 -3.85 -7.39 -26.72
N LEU A 519 -3.96 -6.06 -26.54
CA LEU A 519 -4.62 -5.19 -27.52
C LEU A 519 -3.90 -5.20 -28.87
N LYS A 520 -2.56 -5.17 -28.89
CA LYS A 520 -1.77 -5.28 -30.12
C LYS A 520 -2.11 -6.58 -30.85
N MET A 521 -2.16 -7.71 -30.15
CA MET A 521 -2.58 -8.98 -30.75
C MET A 521 -3.98 -8.89 -31.37
N ALA A 522 -4.93 -8.24 -30.68
CA ALA A 522 -6.29 -8.08 -31.19
C ALA A 522 -6.32 -7.22 -32.47
N TYR A 523 -5.43 -6.25 -32.59
CA TYR A 523 -5.37 -5.34 -33.72
C TYR A 523 -4.44 -5.80 -34.87
N ASP A 524 -3.55 -6.77 -34.65
CA ASP A 524 -2.67 -7.31 -35.69
C ASP A 524 -3.46 -8.24 -36.61
N ILE A 525 -3.76 -7.74 -37.81
CA ILE A 525 -4.37 -8.51 -38.89
C ILE A 525 -3.25 -9.35 -39.52
N GLU A 526 -3.45 -10.68 -39.56
CA GLU A 526 -2.58 -11.61 -40.31
C GLU A 526 -2.70 -11.41 -41.82
#